data_AF-A0AAV1ILN9-F1
#
_entry.id   AF-A0AAV1ILN9-F1
#
_cell.length_a   1.000
_cell.length_b   1.000
_cell.length_c   1.000
_cell.angle_alpha   90.00
_cell.angle_beta   90.00
_cell.angle_gamma   90.00
#
_symmetry.space_group_name_H-M   'P 1'
#
loop_
_entity.id
_entity.type
_entity.pdbx_description
1 polymer ?
#
loop_
_entity_poly.entity_id
_entity_poly.type
_entity_poly.pdbx_seq_one_letter_code
_entity_poly.pdbx_strand_id
1 'polypeptide(L)'
;MVELEYDETGPQPHRCNARVEDFIQSLYTMEMGAKMYPAWRVMWRCVFSASGEEPREPYIMFADPKPYLVRRKKKAPWEKVEERLKRG
;
A
#
# COMPACT_ATOMS: atom_id res chain seq x y z
N MET A 1 43.72 -11.26 -18.54
CA MET A 1 42.60 -10.30 -18.47
C MET A 1 41.35 -11.13 -18.56
N VAL A 2 40.69 -11.39 -17.44
CA VAL A 2 39.49 -12.25 -17.41
C VAL A 2 38.31 -11.33 -17.71
N GLU A 3 37.63 -11.57 -18.82
CA GLU A 3 36.36 -10.93 -19.14
C GLU A 3 35.33 -11.45 -18.12
N LEU A 4 34.87 -10.59 -17.22
CA LEU A 4 33.76 -10.92 -16.34
C LEU A 4 32.49 -10.90 -17.20
N GLU A 5 32.05 -12.09 -17.62
CA GLU A 5 30.68 -12.31 -18.09
C GLU A 5 29.74 -11.83 -16.97
N TYR A 6 29.11 -10.67 -17.17
CA TYR A 6 28.06 -10.19 -16.28
C TYR A 6 26.83 -11.05 -16.56
N ASP A 7 26.72 -12.13 -15.79
CA ASP A 7 25.57 -13.02 -15.75
C ASP A 7 24.32 -12.19 -15.45
N GLU A 8 23.49 -11.96 -16.48
CA GLU A 8 22.21 -11.24 -16.38
C GLU A 8 21.20 -11.99 -15.48
N THR A 9 21.55 -13.22 -15.05
CA THR A 9 20.87 -14.01 -14.02
C THR A 9 21.33 -13.69 -12.59
N GLY A 10 22.13 -12.64 -12.39
CA GLY A 10 22.37 -12.05 -11.09
C GLY A 10 21.06 -11.67 -10.37
N PRO A 11 21.02 -11.68 -9.03
CA PRO A 11 19.82 -11.33 -8.28
C PRO A 11 19.34 -9.95 -8.72
N GLN A 12 18.09 -9.90 -9.22
CA GLN A 12 17.47 -8.65 -9.62
C GLN A 12 17.59 -7.64 -8.47
N PRO A 13 17.81 -6.35 -8.77
CA PRO A 13 17.95 -5.35 -7.73
C PRO A 13 16.73 -5.40 -6.81
N HIS A 14 16.97 -5.52 -5.49
CA HIS A 14 15.97 -5.66 -4.43
C HIS A 14 15.17 -4.36 -4.18
N ARG A 15 14.76 -3.68 -5.25
CA ARG A 15 14.08 -2.37 -5.27
C ARG A 15 12.85 -2.35 -4.34
N CYS A 16 12.02 -3.38 -4.44
CA CYS A 16 10.76 -3.46 -3.71
C CYS A 16 10.84 -4.14 -2.35
N ASN A 17 12.03 -4.51 -1.88
CA ASN A 17 12.18 -5.27 -0.63
C ASN A 17 11.61 -4.52 0.57
N ALA A 18 11.84 -3.21 0.65
CA ALA A 18 11.26 -2.37 1.70
C ALA A 18 9.71 -2.35 1.67
N ARG A 19 9.09 -2.47 0.49
CA ARG A 19 7.62 -2.57 0.34
C ARG A 19 7.09 -3.94 0.73
N VAL A 20 7.86 -4.99 0.47
CA VAL A 20 7.55 -6.36 0.91
C VAL A 20 7.65 -6.45 2.43
N GLU A 21 8.69 -5.87 3.04
CA GLU A 21 8.82 -5.80 4.50
C GLU A 21 7.66 -5.06 5.15
N ASP A 22 7.22 -3.93 4.58
CA ASP A 22 6.05 -3.16 5.07
C ASP A 22 4.76 -3.99 4.99
N PHE A 23 4.58 -4.76 3.91
CA PHE A 23 3.46 -5.69 3.80
C PHE A 23 3.54 -6.81 4.84
N ILE A 24 4.70 -7.45 5.02
CA ILE A 24 4.88 -8.51 6.02
C ILE A 24 4.61 -7.97 7.43
N GLN A 25 5.14 -6.81 7.78
CA GLN A 25 4.86 -6.16 9.06
C GLN A 25 3.36 -5.86 9.25
N SER A 26 2.67 -5.43 8.18
CA SER A 26 1.23 -5.19 8.23
C SER A 26 0.42 -6.44 8.58
N LEU A 27 0.90 -7.65 8.22
CA LEU A 27 0.27 -8.93 8.58
C LEU A 27 0.32 -9.18 10.09
N TYR A 28 1.45 -8.89 10.73
CA TYR A 28 1.62 -9.07 12.18
C TYR A 28 0.75 -8.11 13.01
N THR A 29 0.25 -7.03 12.40
CA THR A 29 -0.62 -6.07 13.09
C THR A 29 -2.09 -6.50 13.10
N MET A 30 -2.47 -7.53 12.33
CA MET A 30 -3.83 -8.09 12.22
C MET A 30 -4.95 -7.08 11.82
N GLU A 31 -4.61 -5.85 11.45
CA GLU A 31 -5.55 -4.84 10.92
C GLU A 31 -5.72 -4.97 9.40
N MET A 32 -6.49 -5.97 8.99
CA MET A 32 -6.68 -6.37 7.58
C MET A 32 -7.14 -5.22 6.66
N GLY A 33 -8.04 -4.37 7.14
CA GLY A 33 -8.63 -3.30 6.33
C GLY A 33 -7.81 -2.02 6.26
N ALA A 34 -7.20 -1.63 7.38
CA ALA A 34 -6.52 -0.34 7.50
C ALA A 34 -5.05 -0.39 7.10
N LYS A 35 -4.36 -1.52 7.33
CA LYS A 35 -2.90 -1.61 7.13
C LYS A 35 -2.51 -2.61 6.05
N MET A 36 -3.12 -3.80 6.06
CA MET A 36 -2.74 -4.86 5.13
C MET A 36 -3.09 -4.52 3.67
N TYR A 37 -4.35 -4.13 3.41
CA TYR A 37 -4.79 -3.82 2.04
C TYR A 37 -4.02 -2.67 1.36
N PRO A 38 -3.74 -1.52 2.03
CA PRO A 38 -2.91 -0.48 1.42
C PRO A 38 -1.45 -0.92 1.23
N ALA A 39 -0.85 -1.63 2.18
CA ALA A 39 0.53 -2.12 2.05
C ALA A 39 0.67 -3.09 0.86
N TRP A 40 -0.28 -4.02 0.72
CA TRP A 40 -0.37 -4.93 -0.43
C TRP A 40 -0.41 -4.18 -1.76
N ARG A 41 -1.25 -3.15 -1.88
CA ARG A 41 -1.37 -2.38 -3.12
C ARG A 41 -0.06 -1.68 -3.49
N VAL A 42 0.63 -1.07 -2.52
CA VAL A 42 1.89 -0.36 -2.76
C VAL A 42 3.01 -1.35 -3.12
N MET A 43 3.07 -2.50 -2.44
CA MET A 43 3.98 -3.59 -2.79
C MET A 43 3.78 -4.03 -4.25
N TRP A 44 2.55 -4.30 -4.66
CA TRP A 44 2.25 -4.69 -6.04
C TRP A 44 2.59 -3.63 -7.07
N ARG A 45 2.34 -2.36 -6.76
CA ARG A 45 2.74 -1.25 -7.64
C ARG A 45 4.25 -1.20 -7.82
N CYS A 46 5.02 -1.42 -6.75
CA CYS A 46 6.47 -1.48 -6.86
C CYS A 46 6.91 -2.65 -7.74
N VAL A 47 6.37 -3.84 -7.52
CA VAL A 47 6.73 -5.06 -8.29
C VAL A 47 6.47 -4.87 -9.78
N PHE A 48 5.38 -4.21 -10.16
CA PHE A 48 5.04 -3.92 -11.55
C PHE A 48 5.69 -2.65 -12.12
N SER A 49 6.38 -1.85 -11.31
CA SER A 49 6.99 -0.59 -11.75
C SER A 49 8.34 -0.80 -12.44
N ALA A 50 8.62 0.07 -13.42
CA ALA A 50 9.93 0.19 -14.02
C ALA A 50 10.94 0.83 -13.03
N SER A 51 12.23 0.67 -13.31
CA SER A 51 13.29 1.26 -12.47
C SER A 51 13.13 2.78 -12.44
N GLY A 52 13.02 3.36 -11.24
CA GLY A 52 12.84 4.80 -11.06
C GLY A 52 11.40 5.30 -11.00
N GLU A 53 10.43 4.44 -11.31
CA GLU A 53 8.98 4.75 -11.18
C GLU A 53 8.38 4.15 -9.91
N GLU A 54 9.23 3.85 -8.93
CA GLU A 54 8.84 3.22 -7.69
C GLU A 54 7.84 4.09 -6.90
N PRO A 55 6.85 3.47 -6.25
CA PRO A 55 5.87 4.21 -5.48
C PRO A 55 6.56 5.04 -4.40
N ARG A 56 6.17 6.31 -4.31
CA ARG A 56 6.65 7.25 -3.28
C ARG A 56 5.69 7.38 -2.10
N GLU A 57 4.62 6.59 -2.10
CA GLU A 57 3.70 6.51 -0.96
C GLU A 57 4.46 6.22 0.35
N PRO A 58 4.07 6.83 1.49
CA PRO A 58 4.71 6.54 2.76
C PRO A 58 4.47 5.07 3.15
N TYR A 59 5.44 4.47 3.85
CA TYR A 59 5.31 3.14 4.40
C TYR A 59 4.19 3.10 5.43
N ILE A 60 3.32 2.10 5.34
CA ILE A 60 2.10 2.01 6.14
C ILE A 60 2.42 1.82 7.62
N MET A 61 3.52 1.13 7.93
CA MET A 61 3.95 0.86 9.30
C MET A 61 4.70 2.04 9.96
N PHE A 62 5.29 2.94 9.16
CA PHE A 62 6.00 4.12 9.67
C PHE A 62 5.17 5.41 9.64
N ALA A 63 4.10 5.45 8.84
CA ALA A 63 3.12 6.54 8.87
C ALA A 63 2.21 6.41 10.11
N ASP A 64 1.98 7.52 10.81
CA ASP A 64 0.95 7.64 11.85
C ASP A 64 -0.33 6.95 11.33
N PRO A 65 -1.01 6.06 12.07
CA PRO A 65 -2.12 5.26 11.53
C PRO A 65 -3.35 6.08 11.11
N LYS A 66 -3.43 7.35 11.51
CA LYS A 66 -4.56 8.27 11.28
C LYS A 66 -5.05 8.41 9.82
N PRO A 67 -4.21 8.50 8.77
CA PRO A 67 -4.66 8.66 7.39
C PRO A 67 -5.24 7.36 6.81
N TYR A 68 -5.00 6.20 7.44
CA TYR A 68 -5.59 4.92 7.03
C TYR A 68 -6.82 4.53 7.87
N LEU A 69 -6.94 5.09 9.08
CA LEU A 69 -8.11 4.94 9.96
C LEU A 69 -9.34 5.75 9.53
N VAL A 70 -9.23 6.61 8.50
CA VAL A 70 -10.40 7.27 7.91
C VAL A 70 -11.22 6.24 7.09
N ARG A 71 -11.94 5.38 7.82
CA ARG A 71 -13.14 4.73 7.30
C ARG A 71 -14.03 5.85 6.78
N ARG A 72 -14.10 6.03 5.46
CA ARG A 72 -15.17 6.84 4.84
C ARG A 72 -16.48 6.26 5.37
N LYS A 73 -17.09 6.91 6.35
CA LYS A 73 -18.44 6.58 6.81
C LYS A 73 -19.32 6.81 5.60
N LYS A 74 -19.64 5.74 4.87
CA LYS A 74 -20.75 5.80 3.91
C LYS A 74 -21.95 6.17 4.77
N LYS A 75 -22.51 7.37 4.55
CA LYS A 75 -23.76 7.79 5.20
C LYS A 75 -24.73 6.63 5.09
N ALA A 76 -25.28 6.21 6.22
CA ALA A 76 -26.23 5.13 6.23
C ALA A 76 -27.45 5.51 5.36
N PRO A 77 -28.15 4.52 4.78
CA PRO A 77 -29.28 4.79 3.89
C PRO A 77 -30.35 5.70 4.51
N TRP A 78 -30.61 5.54 5.82
CA TRP A 78 -31.58 6.35 6.57
C TRP A 78 -31.14 7.81 6.73
N GLU A 79 -29.84 8.09 6.87
CA GLU A 79 -29.32 9.46 6.94
C GLU A 79 -29.59 10.23 5.62
N LYS A 80 -29.55 9.55 4.46
CA LYS A 80 -29.93 10.15 3.17
C LYS A 80 -31.43 10.42 3.07
N VAL A 81 -32.26 9.58 3.69
CA VAL A 81 -33.72 9.75 3.71
C VAL A 81 -34.10 10.93 4.61
N GLU A 82 -33.50 11.04 5.81
CA GLU A 82 -33.67 12.21 6.68
C GLU A 82 -33.25 13.52 6.01
N GLU A 83 -32.14 13.53 5.28
CA GLU A 83 -31.65 14.71 4.57
C GLU A 83 -32.59 15.14 3.42
N ARG A 84 -33.36 14.20 2.84
CA ARG A 84 -34.42 14.49 1.86
C ARG A 84 -35.69 15.00 2.51
N LEU A 85 -36.09 14.44 3.66
CA LEU A 85 -37.26 14.87 4.43
C LEU A 85 -37.11 16.29 4.99
N LYS A 86 -35.91 16.68 5.43
CA LYS A 86 -35.62 18.03 5.94
C LYS A 86 -35.51 19.10 4.84
N ARG A 87 -35.52 18.70 3.56
CA ARG A 87 -35.33 19.59 2.40
C ARG A 87 -36.63 19.86 1.63
N GLY A 88 -37.74 19.29 2.08
CA GLY A 88 -39.11 19.65 1.71
C GLY A 88 -39.82 20.27 2.90
#